data_AF-A0A7S0A141-F1
#
_entry.id   AF-A0A7S0A141-F1
#
_cell.length_a   1.000
_cell.length_b   1.000
_cell.length_c   1.000
_cell.angle_alpha   90.00
_cell.angle_beta   90.00
_cell.angle_gamma   90.00
#
_symmetry.space_group_name_H-M   'P 1'
#
loop_
_entity.id
_entity.type
_entity.pdbx_description
1 polymer ?
#
loop_
_entity_poly.entity_id
_entity_poly.type
_entity_poly.pdbx_seq_one_letter_code
_entity_poly.pdbx_strand_id
1 'polypeptide(L)'
;MVLNHKLSFLCLLLISKKVFGLIPATPIEQSSRAIASLRNIIRDRDEDSTSKPKRFYIDYLIPLPLETKEEDIDPWPGGLAQQYPYAEKILLQILSGIVDEQGECSSQVISAGDCCGFFIQESKTSPKNDIAAILFPSVDLLSKIEEIDSMVGDRTLILFNRQFQRPADFGFFNKKKAEKAVFDRFQWGFAFQEFAVRSEDVKLTYEFPEGWQSCAICEEDGNMNEIELLDAQEERPTYDELDKKINEVLPEPIWMRKMGEVDKKGFKFQR
;
A
#
# COMPACT_ATOMS: atom_id res chain seq x y z
N MET A 1 20.52 61.11 -17.69
CA MET A 1 20.50 60.47 -16.37
C MET A 1 19.15 59.77 -16.24
N VAL A 2 19.07 58.50 -16.65
CA VAL A 2 17.81 57.74 -16.73
C VAL A 2 18.06 56.43 -15.99
N LEU A 3 17.42 56.26 -14.83
CA LEU A 3 17.40 55.00 -14.09
C LEU A 3 16.42 54.04 -14.78
N ASN A 4 16.94 52.89 -15.23
CA ASN A 4 16.15 51.75 -15.69
C ASN A 4 15.91 50.80 -14.52
N HIS A 5 14.70 50.78 -13.98
CA HIS A 5 14.24 49.72 -13.07
C HIS A 5 13.84 48.48 -13.88
N LYS A 6 14.62 47.41 -13.76
CA LYS A 6 14.18 46.04 -14.12
C LYS A 6 13.41 45.47 -12.92
N LEU A 7 12.09 45.36 -13.03
CA LEU A 7 11.31 44.47 -12.16
C LEU A 7 11.40 43.05 -12.71
N SER A 8 12.02 42.17 -11.94
CA SER A 8 12.00 40.72 -12.15
C SER A 8 10.68 40.18 -11.59
N PHE A 9 9.82 39.65 -12.45
CA PHE A 9 8.62 38.92 -12.04
C PHE A 9 9.02 37.49 -11.70
N LEU A 10 9.19 37.22 -10.40
CA LEU A 10 9.30 35.87 -9.86
C LEU A 10 7.87 35.30 -9.77
N CYS A 11 7.49 34.48 -10.73
CA CYS A 11 6.21 33.77 -10.71
C CYS A 11 6.32 32.64 -9.67
N LEU A 12 5.83 32.87 -8.45
CA LEU A 12 5.60 31.81 -7.46
C LEU A 12 4.49 30.91 -8.00
N LEU A 13 4.86 29.74 -8.55
CA LEU A 13 3.93 28.63 -8.74
C LEU A 13 3.58 28.08 -7.36
N LEU A 14 2.47 28.59 -6.81
CA LEU A 14 1.78 27.94 -5.70
C LEU A 14 1.18 26.64 -6.24
N ILE A 15 1.95 25.55 -6.18
CA ILE A 15 1.41 24.20 -6.32
C ILE A 15 0.49 24.00 -5.11
N SER A 16 -0.81 24.14 -5.33
CA SER A 16 -1.84 23.72 -4.38
C SER A 16 -1.67 22.23 -4.15
N LYS A 17 -0.90 21.82 -3.13
CA LYS A 17 -0.96 20.46 -2.59
C LYS A 17 -2.40 20.25 -2.16
N LYS A 18 -3.17 19.47 -2.94
CA LYS A 18 -4.42 18.91 -2.43
C LYS A 18 -4.02 18.08 -1.22
N VAL A 19 -4.43 18.51 -0.03
CA VAL A 19 -4.32 17.71 1.18
C VAL A 19 -5.37 16.60 1.01
N PHE A 20 -4.95 15.48 0.45
CA PHE A 20 -5.74 14.25 0.54
C PHE A 20 -5.68 13.78 2.00
N GLY A 21 -6.76 13.20 2.51
CA GLY A 21 -6.74 12.52 3.80
C GLY A 21 -5.67 11.43 3.82
N LEU A 22 -5.13 11.10 4.99
CA LEU A 22 -4.08 10.09 5.07
C LEU A 22 -4.65 8.75 4.57
N ILE A 23 -5.91 8.48 4.91
CA ILE A 23 -6.65 7.28 4.51
C ILE A 23 -7.41 7.55 3.19
N PRO A 24 -7.32 6.64 2.20
CA PRO A 24 -8.20 6.70 1.04
C PRO A 24 -9.67 6.56 1.48
N ALA A 25 -10.53 7.50 1.09
CA ALA A 25 -11.94 7.49 1.48
C ALA A 25 -12.76 6.43 0.73
N THR A 26 -12.26 5.94 -0.41
CA THR A 26 -12.92 4.92 -1.23
C THR A 26 -11.92 3.97 -1.87
N PRO A 27 -12.34 2.75 -2.27
CA PRO A 27 -11.49 1.86 -3.06
C PRO A 27 -11.03 2.48 -4.39
N ILE A 28 -11.86 3.33 -5.01
CA ILE A 28 -11.50 4.03 -6.26
C ILE A 28 -10.35 5.02 -6.01
N GLU A 29 -10.42 5.75 -4.90
CA GLU A 29 -9.34 6.65 -4.49
C GLU A 29 -8.06 5.87 -4.18
N GLN A 30 -8.16 4.74 -3.46
CA GLN A 30 -7.01 3.89 -3.15
C GLN A 30 -6.31 3.39 -4.41
N SER A 31 -7.06 2.88 -5.40
CA SER A 31 -6.51 2.51 -6.72
C SER A 31 -5.86 3.70 -7.42
N SER A 32 -6.48 4.88 -7.38
CA SER A 32 -5.95 6.09 -8.03
C SER A 32 -4.63 6.54 -7.39
N ARG A 33 -4.53 6.49 -6.06
CA ARG A 33 -3.31 6.81 -5.31
C ARG A 33 -2.20 5.78 -5.57
N ALA A 34 -2.53 4.49 -5.60
CA ALA A 34 -1.59 3.43 -5.95
C ALA A 34 -1.03 3.62 -7.37
N ILE A 35 -1.88 3.91 -8.35
CA ILE A 35 -1.47 4.18 -9.75
C ILE A 35 -0.55 5.40 -9.81
N ALA A 36 -0.92 6.51 -9.16
CA ALA A 36 -0.13 7.73 -9.16
C ALA A 36 1.27 7.50 -8.54
N SER A 37 1.31 6.86 -7.37
CA SER A 37 2.54 6.51 -6.66
C SER A 37 3.47 5.64 -7.53
N LEU A 38 2.91 4.59 -8.15
CA LEU A 38 3.68 3.68 -9.01
C LEU A 38 4.19 4.36 -10.28
N ARG A 39 3.39 5.22 -10.92
CA ARG A 39 3.84 5.99 -12.09
C ARG A 39 5.00 6.92 -11.72
N ASN A 40 4.91 7.59 -10.59
CA ASN A 40 5.95 8.49 -10.12
C ASN A 40 7.26 7.74 -9.86
N ILE A 41 7.23 6.63 -9.11
CA ILE A 41 8.44 5.86 -8.79
C ILE A 41 9.01 5.15 -10.03
N ILE A 42 8.18 4.66 -10.95
CA ILE A 42 8.66 4.04 -12.20
C ILE A 42 9.38 5.08 -13.06
N ARG A 43 8.79 6.26 -13.22
CA ARG A 43 9.38 7.34 -14.00
C ARG A 43 10.68 7.85 -13.37
N ASP A 44 10.71 8.04 -12.06
CA ASP A 44 11.93 8.39 -11.33
C ASP A 44 13.07 7.39 -11.60
N ARG A 45 12.75 6.09 -11.58
CA ARG A 45 13.70 5.01 -11.90
C ARG A 45 14.14 4.99 -13.37
N ASP A 46 13.29 5.42 -14.30
CA ASP A 46 13.65 5.56 -15.72
C ASP A 46 14.65 6.71 -15.97
N GLU A 47 14.61 7.74 -15.13
CA GLU A 47 15.51 8.90 -15.21
C GLU A 47 16.88 8.61 -14.56
N ASP A 48 16.97 7.68 -13.61
CA ASP A 48 18.23 7.26 -12.95
C ASP A 48 18.81 5.96 -13.54
N SER A 49 19.84 6.10 -14.37
CA SER A 49 20.56 4.98 -15.02
C SER A 49 21.36 4.06 -14.08
N THR A 50 21.47 4.42 -12.79
CA THR A 50 22.15 3.61 -11.76
C THR A 50 21.17 2.93 -10.81
N SER A 51 19.87 3.08 -11.06
CA SER A 51 18.82 2.70 -10.13
C SER A 51 18.68 1.18 -9.96
N LYS A 52 18.22 0.79 -8.76
CA LYS A 52 17.82 -0.59 -8.45
C LYS A 52 16.77 -1.08 -9.45
N PRO A 53 16.69 -2.40 -9.71
CA PRO A 53 15.66 -2.95 -10.60
C PRO A 53 14.26 -2.53 -10.14
N LYS A 54 13.36 -2.28 -11.10
CA LYS A 54 11.98 -1.83 -10.85
C LYS A 54 11.16 -2.95 -10.22
N ARG A 55 11.25 -3.05 -8.89
CA ARG A 55 10.69 -4.12 -8.07
C ARG A 55 9.90 -3.49 -6.93
N PHE A 56 8.58 -3.70 -6.97
CA PHE A 56 7.67 -3.01 -6.07
C PHE A 56 6.75 -3.96 -5.31
N TYR A 57 6.56 -3.70 -4.01
CA TYR A 57 5.44 -4.23 -3.25
C TYR A 57 4.25 -3.30 -3.39
N ILE A 58 3.06 -3.90 -3.49
CA ILE A 58 1.80 -3.22 -3.27
C ILE A 58 1.06 -3.95 -2.17
N ASP A 59 0.82 -3.25 -1.06
CA ASP A 59 -0.08 -3.71 -0.02
C ASP A 59 -1.39 -2.92 -0.15
N TYR A 60 -2.48 -3.61 -0.45
CA TYR A 60 -3.77 -3.03 -0.79
C TYR A 60 -4.87 -3.65 0.08
N LEU A 61 -5.63 -2.81 0.78
CA LEU A 61 -6.84 -3.24 1.47
C LEU A 61 -7.95 -3.57 0.45
N ILE A 62 -8.23 -4.86 0.25
CA ILE A 62 -9.24 -5.30 -0.71
C ILE A 62 -10.62 -5.11 -0.06
N PRO A 63 -11.55 -4.36 -0.68
CA PRO A 63 -12.87 -4.13 -0.12
C PRO A 63 -13.68 -5.42 -0.07
N LEU A 64 -14.47 -5.57 0.99
CA LEU A 64 -15.43 -6.68 1.10
C LEU A 64 -16.51 -6.57 0.02
N PRO A 65 -17.14 -7.70 -0.37
CA PRO A 65 -18.32 -7.70 -1.23
C PRO A 65 -19.43 -6.83 -0.63
N LEU A 66 -20.21 -6.15 -1.49
CA LEU A 66 -21.33 -5.30 -1.04
C LEU A 66 -22.42 -6.09 -0.32
N GLU A 67 -22.52 -7.41 -0.56
CA GLU A 67 -23.47 -8.27 0.12
C GLU A 67 -23.04 -8.68 1.54
N THR A 68 -21.81 -8.38 1.94
CA THR A 68 -21.27 -8.71 3.27
C THR A 68 -21.68 -7.63 4.28
N LYS A 69 -22.16 -8.04 5.46
CA LYS A 69 -22.53 -7.10 6.53
C LYS A 69 -21.31 -6.77 7.40
N GLU A 70 -21.35 -5.63 8.08
CA GLU A 70 -20.31 -5.25 9.07
C GLU A 70 -20.19 -6.25 10.24
N GLU A 71 -21.19 -7.11 10.43
CA GLU A 71 -21.19 -8.16 11.44
C GLU A 71 -20.36 -9.39 11.02
N ASP A 72 -20.07 -9.53 9.73
CA ASP A 72 -19.28 -10.62 9.14
C ASP A 72 -17.77 -10.25 9.05
N ILE A 73 -17.35 -9.24 9.82
CA ILE A 73 -16.04 -8.60 9.71
C ILE A 73 -14.92 -9.43 10.34
N ASP A 74 -13.99 -9.79 9.46
CA ASP A 74 -12.55 -10.05 9.64
C ASP A 74 -12.13 -11.23 10.54
N PRO A 75 -11.45 -12.28 9.98
CA PRO A 75 -10.88 -12.39 8.63
C PRO A 75 -11.91 -12.62 7.51
N TRP A 76 -11.54 -12.29 6.25
CA TRP A 76 -12.30 -12.62 5.03
C TRP A 76 -12.92 -14.03 5.15
N PRO A 77 -14.26 -14.18 5.14
CA PRO A 77 -14.91 -15.42 5.58
C PRO A 77 -14.55 -16.65 4.72
N GLY A 78 -14.23 -16.44 3.44
CA GLY A 78 -13.74 -17.49 2.52
C GLY A 78 -12.25 -17.41 2.19
N GLY A 79 -11.47 -16.63 2.94
CA GLY A 79 -10.03 -16.45 2.73
C GLY A 79 -9.64 -15.96 1.33
N LEU A 80 -8.41 -16.31 0.92
CA LEU A 80 -7.84 -15.85 -0.36
C LEU A 80 -8.65 -16.28 -1.59
N ALA A 81 -9.32 -17.44 -1.54
CA ALA A 81 -10.11 -17.94 -2.66
C ALA A 81 -11.31 -17.05 -2.98
N GLN A 82 -11.99 -16.54 -1.95
CA GLN A 82 -13.05 -15.54 -2.13
C GLN A 82 -12.50 -14.16 -2.51
N GLN A 83 -11.34 -13.81 -1.97
CA GLN A 83 -10.72 -12.50 -2.19
C GLN A 83 -10.15 -12.35 -3.60
N TYR A 84 -9.63 -13.44 -4.20
CA TYR A 84 -8.96 -13.47 -5.50
C TYR A 84 -9.71 -12.75 -6.63
N PRO A 85 -11.00 -13.05 -6.93
CA PRO A 85 -11.71 -12.39 -8.03
C PRO A 85 -11.87 -10.87 -7.85
N TYR A 86 -11.82 -10.37 -6.62
CA TYR A 86 -11.83 -8.92 -6.33
C TYR A 86 -10.43 -8.34 -6.50
N ALA A 87 -9.43 -9.03 -5.93
CA ALA A 87 -8.02 -8.67 -6.03
C ALA A 87 -7.55 -8.58 -7.48
N GLU A 88 -7.92 -9.56 -8.30
CA GLU A 88 -7.59 -9.64 -9.73
C GLU A 88 -8.12 -8.41 -10.48
N LYS A 89 -9.39 -8.04 -10.29
CA LYS A 89 -9.99 -6.87 -10.95
C LYS A 89 -9.27 -5.57 -10.57
N ILE A 90 -8.93 -5.43 -9.28
CA ILE A 90 -8.20 -4.26 -8.76
C ILE A 90 -6.79 -4.21 -9.36
N LEU A 91 -6.08 -5.34 -9.39
CA LEU A 91 -4.75 -5.43 -9.97
C LEU A 91 -4.78 -5.08 -11.46
N LEU A 92 -5.73 -5.60 -12.23
CA LEU A 92 -5.89 -5.27 -13.66
C LEU A 92 -6.14 -3.78 -13.87
N GLN A 93 -6.98 -3.15 -13.04
CA GLN A 93 -7.20 -1.70 -13.07
C GLN A 93 -5.91 -0.93 -12.78
N ILE A 94 -5.14 -1.34 -11.77
CA ILE A 94 -3.88 -0.70 -11.41
C ILE A 94 -2.86 -0.84 -12.55
N LEU A 95 -2.65 -2.05 -13.08
CA LEU A 95 -1.72 -2.29 -14.18
C LEU A 95 -2.06 -1.47 -15.43
N SER A 96 -3.34 -1.44 -15.80
CA SER A 96 -3.84 -0.62 -16.91
C SER A 96 -3.57 0.87 -16.70
N GLY A 97 -3.75 1.39 -15.47
CA GLY A 97 -3.54 2.80 -15.16
C GLY A 97 -2.08 3.25 -15.12
N ILE A 98 -1.14 2.31 -14.88
CA ILE A 98 0.29 2.61 -14.83
C ILE A 98 0.90 2.69 -16.24
N VAL A 99 0.43 1.87 -17.18
CA VAL A 99 0.92 1.87 -18.56
C VAL A 99 0.25 2.98 -19.38
N ASP A 100 1.03 3.83 -20.05
CA ASP A 100 0.49 4.96 -20.82
C ASP A 100 -0.41 4.54 -21.99
N GLU A 101 0.06 3.61 -22.83
CA GLU A 101 -0.71 3.04 -23.94
C GLU A 101 -0.88 1.53 -23.78
N GLN A 102 -2.00 1.13 -23.20
CA GLN A 102 -2.29 -0.27 -22.87
C GLN A 102 -2.41 -1.17 -24.12
N GLY A 103 -1.62 -2.25 -24.09
CA GLY A 103 -1.72 -3.42 -24.95
C GLY A 103 -2.64 -4.50 -24.37
N GLU A 104 -2.43 -5.74 -24.78
CA GLU A 104 -3.15 -6.89 -24.22
C GLU A 104 -2.69 -7.16 -22.77
N CYS A 105 -3.60 -7.65 -21.94
CA CYS A 105 -3.25 -8.17 -20.63
C CYS A 105 -3.38 -9.68 -20.66
N SER A 106 -2.28 -10.38 -20.37
CA SER A 106 -2.27 -11.83 -20.22
C SER A 106 -2.20 -12.22 -18.75
N SER A 107 -2.79 -13.37 -18.40
CA SER A 107 -2.74 -13.92 -17.05
C SER A 107 -2.49 -15.43 -17.06
N GLN A 108 -1.85 -15.91 -15.99
CA GLN A 108 -1.58 -17.32 -15.75
C GLN A 108 -1.74 -17.63 -14.28
N VAL A 109 -2.43 -18.72 -13.94
CA VAL A 109 -2.45 -19.24 -12.57
C VAL A 109 -1.11 -19.89 -12.26
N ILE A 110 -0.41 -19.40 -11.24
CA ILE A 110 0.83 -20.00 -10.74
C ILE A 110 0.51 -21.15 -9.79
N SER A 111 -0.37 -20.91 -8.82
CA SER A 111 -0.79 -21.88 -7.82
C SER A 111 -2.25 -21.66 -7.47
N ALA A 112 -3.12 -22.61 -7.84
CA ALA A 112 -4.53 -22.55 -7.50
C ALA A 112 -4.75 -22.69 -5.98
N GLY A 113 -3.92 -23.48 -5.29
CA GLY A 113 -4.02 -23.71 -3.85
C GLY A 113 -3.72 -22.44 -3.03
N ASP A 114 -2.72 -21.68 -3.45
CA ASP A 114 -2.33 -20.41 -2.80
C ASP A 114 -3.12 -19.21 -3.34
N CYS A 115 -4.02 -19.43 -4.29
CA CYS A 115 -4.70 -18.37 -5.04
C CYS A 115 -3.70 -17.38 -5.65
N CYS A 116 -2.63 -17.88 -6.26
CA CYS A 116 -1.55 -17.07 -6.81
C CYS A 116 -1.63 -16.98 -8.33
N GLY A 117 -1.65 -15.74 -8.84
CA GLY A 117 -1.76 -15.42 -10.26
C GLY A 117 -0.59 -14.59 -10.75
N PHE A 118 -0.21 -14.77 -12.01
CA PHE A 118 0.76 -13.98 -12.73
C PHE A 118 0.07 -13.18 -13.83
N PHE A 119 0.43 -11.91 -13.98
CA PHE A 119 -0.17 -10.99 -14.94
C PHE A 119 0.93 -10.23 -15.67
N ILE A 120 0.72 -9.99 -16.97
CA ILE A 120 1.55 -9.08 -17.77
C ILE A 120 0.61 -8.14 -18.49
N GLN A 121 0.76 -6.84 -18.21
CA GLN A 121 0.16 -5.77 -18.99
C GLN A 121 1.18 -5.27 -20.01
N GLU A 122 0.90 -5.49 -21.29
CA GLU A 122 1.76 -5.02 -22.37
C GLU A 122 1.62 -3.52 -22.59
N SER A 123 2.71 -2.90 -23.05
CA SER A 123 2.70 -1.54 -23.58
C SER A 123 2.76 -1.55 -25.11
N LYS A 124 1.85 -0.81 -25.76
CA LYS A 124 1.89 -0.62 -27.22
C LYS A 124 3.11 0.17 -27.69
N THR A 125 3.71 0.96 -26.79
CA THR A 125 4.86 1.81 -27.14
C THR A 125 6.15 1.02 -27.22
N SER A 126 6.41 0.12 -26.26
CA SER A 126 7.64 -0.65 -26.19
C SER A 126 7.54 -1.81 -25.19
N PRO A 127 8.03 -3.01 -25.52
CA PRO A 127 8.06 -4.15 -24.59
C PRO A 127 8.83 -3.88 -23.29
N LYS A 128 9.79 -2.94 -23.29
CA LYS A 128 10.53 -2.55 -22.08
C LYS A 128 9.63 -1.89 -21.02
N ASN A 129 8.47 -1.37 -21.45
CA ASN A 129 7.48 -0.71 -20.62
C ASN A 129 6.36 -1.67 -20.17
N ASP A 130 6.43 -2.96 -20.52
CA ASP A 130 5.48 -3.93 -19.98
C ASP A 130 5.64 -4.03 -18.48
N ILE A 131 4.53 -4.28 -17.78
CA ILE A 131 4.51 -4.41 -16.33
C ILE A 131 4.00 -5.80 -15.98
N ALA A 132 4.81 -6.51 -15.21
CA ALA A 132 4.48 -7.81 -14.67
C ALA A 132 4.03 -7.70 -13.21
N ALA A 133 3.11 -8.55 -12.79
CA ALA A 133 2.69 -8.64 -11.40
C ALA A 133 2.41 -10.08 -10.96
N ILE A 134 2.70 -10.36 -9.69
CA ILE A 134 2.30 -11.60 -9.01
C ILE A 134 1.30 -11.22 -7.92
N LEU A 135 0.10 -11.78 -8.00
CA LEU A 135 -0.97 -11.64 -7.02
C LEU A 135 -0.85 -12.74 -5.95
N PHE A 136 -0.90 -12.34 -4.67
CA PHE A 136 -0.84 -13.22 -3.50
C PHE A 136 0.35 -14.22 -3.50
N PRO A 137 1.60 -13.80 -3.78
CA PRO A 137 2.74 -14.71 -3.67
C PRO A 137 2.90 -15.23 -2.23
N SER A 138 3.00 -16.55 -2.08
CA SER A 138 3.24 -17.25 -0.81
C SER A 138 4.71 -17.64 -0.62
N VAL A 139 5.05 -18.12 0.58
CA VAL A 139 6.41 -18.55 0.92
C VAL A 139 6.88 -19.76 0.11
N ASP A 140 5.95 -20.63 -0.32
CA ASP A 140 6.23 -21.84 -1.09
C ASP A 140 6.60 -21.53 -2.55
N LEU A 141 6.35 -20.31 -3.00
CA LEU A 141 6.59 -19.87 -4.38
C LEU A 141 7.91 -19.12 -4.57
N LEU A 142 8.83 -19.14 -3.59
CA LEU A 142 10.10 -18.41 -3.67
C LEU A 142 10.88 -18.68 -4.97
N SER A 143 11.04 -19.96 -5.34
CA SER A 143 11.75 -20.33 -6.57
C SER A 143 11.04 -19.84 -7.83
N LYS A 144 9.70 -19.77 -7.81
CA LYS A 144 8.91 -19.26 -8.93
C LYS A 144 8.98 -17.74 -9.03
N ILE A 145 9.03 -17.04 -7.90
CA ILE A 145 9.26 -15.58 -7.86
C ILE A 145 10.62 -15.26 -8.50
N GLU A 146 11.68 -16.00 -8.20
CA GLU A 146 13.00 -15.82 -8.82
C GLU A 146 13.00 -16.10 -10.32
N GLU A 147 12.32 -17.16 -10.76
CA GLU A 147 12.17 -17.50 -12.18
C GLU A 147 11.46 -16.38 -12.94
N ILE A 148 10.32 -15.89 -12.40
CA ILE A 148 9.55 -14.79 -12.99
C ILE A 148 10.39 -13.52 -13.01
N ASP A 149 11.06 -13.18 -11.90
CA ASP A 149 11.93 -12.02 -11.82
C ASP A 149 13.05 -12.04 -12.88
N SER A 150 13.67 -13.20 -13.09
CA SER A 150 14.67 -13.39 -14.15
C SER A 150 14.08 -13.25 -15.56
N MET A 151 12.85 -13.73 -15.78
CA MET A 151 12.13 -13.61 -17.06
C MET A 151 11.69 -12.16 -17.34
N VAL A 152 11.30 -11.42 -16.31
CA VAL A 152 10.87 -10.02 -16.43
C VAL A 152 12.05 -9.14 -16.83
N GLY A 153 13.25 -9.42 -16.31
CA GLY A 153 14.46 -8.64 -16.64
C GLY A 153 14.35 -7.20 -16.16
N ASP A 154 14.67 -6.23 -17.01
CA ASP A 154 14.68 -4.80 -16.64
C ASP A 154 13.28 -4.17 -16.52
N ARG A 155 12.24 -4.89 -16.95
CA ARG A 155 10.84 -4.47 -16.87
C ARG A 155 10.38 -4.41 -15.41
N THR A 156 9.27 -3.72 -15.16
CA THR A 156 8.72 -3.60 -13.81
C THR A 156 8.08 -4.92 -13.37
N LEU A 157 8.39 -5.35 -12.13
CA LEU A 157 7.72 -6.46 -11.45
C LEU A 157 7.12 -6.00 -10.13
N ILE A 158 5.84 -6.31 -9.94
CA ILE A 158 5.06 -5.99 -8.75
C ILE A 158 4.73 -7.28 -8.00
N LEU A 159 4.88 -7.29 -6.67
CA LEU A 159 4.23 -8.28 -5.80
C LEU A 159 3.04 -7.61 -5.13
N PHE A 160 1.84 -8.07 -5.46
CA PHE A 160 0.58 -7.52 -4.98
C PHE A 160 0.03 -8.39 -3.84
N ASN A 161 -0.16 -7.78 -2.66
CA ASN A 161 -0.67 -8.41 -1.44
C ASN A 161 0.05 -9.72 -1.09
N ARG A 162 1.37 -9.67 -0.97
CA ARG A 162 2.17 -10.84 -0.55
C ARG A 162 1.68 -11.46 0.77
N GLN A 163 1.79 -12.78 0.88
CA GLN A 163 1.39 -13.52 2.10
C GLN A 163 2.50 -13.61 3.16
N PHE A 164 3.66 -13.00 2.90
CA PHE A 164 4.82 -12.98 3.78
C PHE A 164 5.26 -11.54 4.06
N GLN A 165 5.83 -11.30 5.23
CA GLN A 165 6.26 -9.98 5.70
C GLN A 165 7.77 -9.91 5.96
N ARG A 166 8.41 -11.02 6.29
CA ARG A 166 9.81 -11.06 6.75
C ARG A 166 10.56 -12.23 6.12
N PRO A 167 11.89 -12.14 5.94
CA PRO A 167 12.70 -13.28 5.48
C PRO A 167 12.52 -14.54 6.33
N ALA A 168 12.23 -14.38 7.63
CA ALA A 168 12.02 -15.49 8.56
C ALA A 168 10.79 -16.36 8.22
N ASP A 169 9.81 -15.81 7.51
CA ASP A 169 8.56 -16.51 7.17
C ASP A 169 8.81 -17.68 6.20
N PHE A 170 9.90 -17.63 5.43
CA PHE A 170 10.33 -18.69 4.52
C PHE A 170 11.01 -19.87 5.23
N GLY A 171 11.16 -19.80 6.55
CA GLY A 171 11.86 -20.80 7.35
C GLY A 171 13.39 -20.68 7.30
N PHE A 172 14.04 -21.38 8.23
CA PHE A 172 15.47 -21.25 8.48
C PHE A 172 16.36 -21.49 7.25
N PHE A 173 16.01 -22.46 6.41
CA PHE A 173 16.81 -22.83 5.24
C PHE A 173 16.68 -21.85 4.06
N ASN A 174 15.52 -21.21 3.89
CA ASN A 174 15.28 -20.29 2.77
C ASN A 174 15.39 -18.82 3.16
N LYS A 175 15.54 -18.48 4.45
CA LYS A 175 15.65 -17.09 4.94
C LYS A 175 16.64 -16.23 4.13
N LYS A 176 17.89 -16.66 4.01
CA LYS A 176 18.94 -15.91 3.28
C LYS A 176 18.66 -15.81 1.79
N LYS A 177 17.98 -16.82 1.25
CA LYS A 177 17.60 -16.86 -0.17
C LYS A 177 16.48 -15.85 -0.43
N ALA A 178 15.44 -15.85 0.41
CA ALA A 178 14.34 -14.90 0.36
C ALA A 178 14.81 -13.45 0.56
N GLU A 179 15.73 -13.22 1.50
CA GLU A 179 16.36 -11.91 1.74
C GLU A 179 16.95 -11.33 0.44
N LYS A 180 17.81 -12.09 -0.24
CA LYS A 180 18.45 -11.67 -1.49
C LYS A 180 17.50 -11.59 -2.69
N ALA A 181 16.58 -12.54 -2.80
CA ALA A 181 15.69 -12.64 -3.96
C ALA A 181 14.57 -11.60 -3.92
N VAL A 182 14.09 -11.25 -2.71
CA VAL A 182 12.88 -10.47 -2.52
C VAL A 182 13.17 -9.21 -1.70
N PHE A 183 13.63 -9.35 -0.45
CA PHE A 183 13.67 -8.21 0.49
C PHE A 183 14.74 -7.16 0.16
N ASP A 184 15.90 -7.55 -0.38
CA ASP A 184 16.97 -6.62 -0.77
C ASP A 184 16.64 -5.84 -2.06
N ARG A 185 15.70 -6.37 -2.85
CA ARG A 185 15.45 -5.94 -4.23
C ARG A 185 14.16 -5.16 -4.38
N PHE A 186 13.12 -5.57 -3.68
CA PHE A 186 11.82 -4.94 -3.75
C PHE A 186 11.71 -3.86 -2.69
N GLN A 187 11.10 -2.74 -3.06
CA GLN A 187 10.70 -1.65 -2.18
C GLN A 187 9.19 -1.45 -2.27
N TRP A 188 8.57 -0.71 -1.37
CA TRP A 188 7.16 -0.38 -1.55
C TRP A 188 6.97 0.59 -2.71
N GLY A 189 5.99 0.32 -3.57
CA GLY A 189 5.48 1.29 -4.54
C GLY A 189 4.16 1.90 -4.09
N PHE A 190 3.40 1.19 -3.25
CA PHE A 190 2.23 1.68 -2.54
C PHE A 190 1.96 0.77 -1.35
N ALA A 191 1.47 1.31 -0.24
CA ALA A 191 0.92 0.51 0.85
C ALA A 191 -0.28 1.20 1.47
N PHE A 192 -1.30 0.43 1.80
CA PHE A 192 -2.32 0.79 2.76
C PHE A 192 -2.58 -0.41 3.67
N GLN A 193 -2.14 -0.30 4.92
CA GLN A 193 -2.17 -1.34 5.93
C GLN A 193 -3.00 -0.90 7.13
N GLU A 194 -3.75 -1.83 7.70
CA GLU A 194 -4.58 -1.61 8.89
C GLU A 194 -4.21 -2.66 9.94
N PHE A 195 -3.97 -2.23 11.17
CA PHE A 195 -3.68 -3.13 12.29
C PHE A 195 -3.92 -2.43 13.62
N ALA A 196 -4.09 -3.21 14.68
CA ALA A 196 -4.27 -2.68 16.03
C ALA A 196 -2.93 -2.53 16.76
N VAL A 197 -2.72 -1.37 17.38
CA VAL A 197 -1.62 -1.12 18.33
C VAL A 197 -2.23 -0.66 19.63
N ARG A 198 -2.00 -1.41 20.71
CA ARG A 198 -2.56 -1.09 22.04
C ARG A 198 -4.10 -0.90 22.03
N SER A 199 -4.77 -1.72 21.22
CA SER A 199 -6.23 -1.66 20.95
C SER A 199 -6.72 -0.39 20.27
N GLU A 200 -5.82 0.44 19.73
CA GLU A 200 -6.16 1.53 18.82
C GLU A 200 -6.05 1.07 17.37
N ASP A 201 -6.97 1.51 16.53
CA ASP A 201 -6.95 1.22 15.09
C ASP A 201 -5.92 2.10 14.41
N VAL A 202 -4.81 1.51 13.95
CA VAL A 202 -3.73 2.22 13.26
C VAL A 202 -3.80 1.96 11.78
N LYS A 203 -3.68 3.04 11.01
CA LYS A 203 -3.58 3.01 9.55
C LYS A 203 -2.19 3.47 9.16
N LEU A 204 -1.56 2.71 8.26
CA LEU A 204 -0.23 2.96 7.78
C LEU A 204 -0.26 3.01 6.25
N THR A 205 0.15 4.14 5.68
CA THR A 205 0.17 4.36 4.23
C THR A 205 1.59 4.59 3.73
N TYR A 206 1.86 4.16 2.50
CA TYR A 206 3.07 4.52 1.77
C TYR A 206 2.73 4.97 0.37
N GLU A 207 3.18 6.17 0.01
CA GLU A 207 3.08 6.75 -1.34
C GLU A 207 4.41 7.39 -1.71
N PHE A 208 4.82 7.28 -2.98
CA PHE A 208 6.01 7.92 -3.50
C PHE A 208 5.66 9.25 -4.17
N PRO A 209 6.39 10.35 -3.87
CA PRO A 209 7.62 10.43 -3.06
C PRO A 209 7.42 10.71 -1.56
N GLU A 210 6.19 10.73 -1.06
CA GLU A 210 5.85 11.17 0.30
C GLU A 210 6.45 10.30 1.42
N GLY A 211 6.63 9.00 1.17
CA GLY A 211 7.09 8.02 2.16
C GLY A 211 5.94 7.42 2.98
N TRP A 212 6.30 6.82 4.10
CA TRP A 212 5.40 6.24 5.09
C TRP A 212 4.74 7.31 5.94
N GLN A 213 3.43 7.22 6.09
CA GLN A 213 2.64 8.06 6.98
C GLN A 213 1.76 7.17 7.87
N SER A 214 1.50 7.63 9.10
CA SER A 214 0.76 6.83 10.08
C SER A 214 -0.27 7.67 10.84
N CYS A 215 -1.46 7.12 11.03
CA CYS A 215 -2.47 7.72 11.90
C CYS A 215 -3.18 6.67 12.76
N ALA A 216 -3.66 7.09 13.92
CA ALA A 216 -4.65 6.36 14.71
C ALA A 216 -6.05 6.87 14.38
N ILE A 217 -7.02 5.97 14.31
CA ILE A 217 -8.43 6.29 14.19
C ILE A 217 -9.05 6.32 15.57
N CYS A 218 -9.61 7.47 15.92
CA CYS A 218 -10.33 7.66 17.18
C CYS A 218 -11.76 8.07 16.89
N GLU A 219 -12.70 7.38 17.52
CA GLU A 219 -14.10 7.79 17.53
C GLU A 219 -14.32 8.73 18.71
N GLU A 220 -14.60 10.00 18.44
CA GLU A 220 -15.00 10.98 19.45
C GLU A 220 -16.35 11.59 19.05
N ASP A 221 -17.34 11.48 19.93
CA ASP A 221 -18.69 12.02 19.72
C ASP A 221 -19.39 11.55 18.42
N GLY A 222 -19.09 10.32 18.00
CA GLY A 222 -19.65 9.71 16.79
C GLY A 222 -19.00 10.18 15.49
N ASN A 223 -17.94 10.99 15.57
CA ASN A 223 -17.09 11.35 14.43
C ASN A 223 -15.78 10.56 14.49
N MET A 224 -15.36 10.06 13.33
CA MET A 224 -14.06 9.42 13.15
C MET A 224 -13.01 10.52 12.93
N ASN A 225 -12.07 10.63 13.85
CA ASN A 225 -10.95 11.57 13.78
C ASN A 225 -9.66 10.80 13.47
N GLU A 226 -8.90 11.31 12.51
CA GLU A 226 -7.54 10.86 12.19
C GLU A 226 -6.54 11.62 13.07
N ILE A 227 -5.81 10.90 13.92
CA ILE A 227 -4.72 11.46 14.73
C ILE A 227 -3.41 11.01 14.10
N GLU A 228 -2.71 11.94 13.45
CA GLU A 228 -1.37 11.69 12.91
C GLU A 228 -0.41 11.26 14.05
N LEU A 229 0.30 10.15 13.83
CA LEU A 229 1.21 9.59 14.82
C LEU A 229 2.64 10.09 14.58
N LEU A 230 3.22 9.69 13.46
CA LEU A 230 4.59 10.04 13.07
C LEU A 230 4.57 10.91 11.82
N ASP A 231 5.49 11.88 11.76
CA ASP A 231 5.80 12.61 10.52
C ASP A 231 6.19 11.63 9.42
N ALA A 232 6.08 12.04 8.15
CA ALA A 232 6.43 11.19 7.01
C ALA A 232 7.89 10.68 7.04
N GLN A 233 8.10 9.39 6.75
CA GLN A 233 9.42 8.73 6.84
C GLN A 233 9.71 7.84 5.63
N GLU A 234 10.98 7.67 5.27
CA GLU A 234 11.35 6.76 4.16
C GLU A 234 11.22 5.27 4.54
N GLU A 235 11.52 4.94 5.80
CA GLU A 235 11.46 3.59 6.33
C GLU A 235 10.12 3.30 6.99
N ARG A 236 9.69 2.04 6.94
CA ARG A 236 8.42 1.62 7.53
C ARG A 236 8.51 1.66 9.05
N PRO A 237 7.62 2.39 9.76
CA PRO A 237 7.60 2.41 11.21
C PRO A 237 7.45 1.01 11.81
N THR A 238 8.16 0.78 12.90
CA THR A 238 8.07 -0.43 13.71
C THR A 238 6.88 -0.37 14.67
N TYR A 239 6.46 -1.53 15.17
CA TYR A 239 5.39 -1.60 16.17
C TYR A 239 5.74 -0.78 17.43
N ASP A 240 7.00 -0.88 17.89
CA ASP A 240 7.45 -0.23 19.12
C ASP A 240 7.47 1.31 18.98
N GLU A 241 7.82 1.82 17.80
CA GLU A 241 7.76 3.27 17.50
C GLU A 241 6.32 3.78 17.51
N LEU A 242 5.40 3.03 16.90
CA LEU A 242 3.98 3.36 16.88
C LEU A 242 3.37 3.29 18.28
N ASP A 243 3.66 2.23 19.06
CA ASP A 243 3.16 2.07 20.44
C ASP A 243 3.65 3.22 21.33
N LYS A 244 4.94 3.57 21.26
CA LYS A 244 5.47 4.72 21.99
C LYS A 244 4.74 5.99 21.61
N LYS A 245 4.50 6.22 20.32
CA LYS A 245 3.86 7.44 19.85
C LYS A 245 2.38 7.53 20.25
N ILE A 246 1.68 6.41 20.21
CA ILE A 246 0.30 6.28 20.68
C ILE A 246 0.22 6.58 22.18
N ASN A 247 1.16 6.11 23.00
CA ASN A 247 1.22 6.45 24.41
C ASN A 247 1.43 7.96 24.67
N GLU A 248 2.13 8.66 23.77
CA GLU A 248 2.33 10.11 23.87
C GLU A 248 1.06 10.90 23.50
N VAL A 249 0.39 10.54 22.40
CA VAL A 249 -0.76 11.30 21.87
C VAL A 249 -2.11 10.87 22.46
N LEU A 250 -2.22 9.60 22.88
CA LEU A 250 -3.39 8.98 23.48
C LEU A 250 -2.96 8.26 24.77
N PRO A 251 -2.67 8.99 25.86
CA PRO A 251 -2.17 8.38 27.10
C PRO A 251 -3.21 7.49 27.79
N GLU A 252 -4.50 7.79 27.61
CA GLU A 252 -5.58 6.97 28.14
C GLU A 252 -5.91 5.83 27.17
N PRO A 253 -5.91 4.56 27.63
CA PRO A 253 -6.27 3.44 26.78
C PRO A 253 -7.74 3.52 26.38
N ILE A 254 -8.08 2.95 25.21
CA ILE A 254 -9.43 2.98 24.63
C ILE A 254 -10.54 2.63 25.63
N TRP A 255 -10.35 1.62 26.49
CA TRP A 255 -11.36 1.21 27.47
C TRP A 255 -11.64 2.30 28.53
N MET A 256 -10.63 3.06 28.98
CA MET A 256 -10.85 4.16 29.93
C MET A 256 -11.62 5.29 29.25
N ARG A 257 -11.27 5.62 28.01
CA ARG A 257 -11.97 6.65 27.23
C ARG A 257 -13.43 6.27 27.00
N LYS A 258 -13.69 5.02 26.57
CA LYS A 258 -15.06 4.49 26.39
C LYS A 258 -15.84 4.43 27.72
N MET A 259 -15.22 4.06 28.84
CA MET A 259 -15.88 4.12 30.16
C MET A 259 -16.23 5.56 30.56
N GLY A 260 -15.32 6.52 30.34
CA GLY A 260 -15.60 7.94 30.58
C GLY A 260 -16.72 8.50 29.67
N GLU A 261 -16.80 8.03 28.42
CA GLU A 261 -17.95 8.33 27.55
C GLU A 261 -19.26 7.76 28.08
N VAL A 262 -19.25 6.51 28.55
CA VAL A 262 -20.42 5.85 29.15
C VAL A 262 -20.87 6.59 30.41
N ASP A 263 -19.94 7.03 31.25
CA ASP A 263 -20.26 7.82 32.45
C ASP A 263 -20.86 9.19 32.10
N LYS A 264 -20.37 9.84 31.03
CA LYS A 264 -20.88 11.14 30.56
C LYS A 264 -22.22 11.04 29.84
N LYS A 265 -22.40 10.02 28.99
CA LYS A 265 -23.57 9.83 28.11
C LYS A 265 -24.64 8.94 28.76
N GLY A 266 -24.32 8.33 29.91
CA GLY A 266 -25.13 7.32 30.59
C GLY A 266 -25.03 5.95 29.92
N PHE A 267 -25.14 4.87 30.70
CA PHE A 267 -25.27 3.51 30.17
C PHE A 267 -26.51 3.40 29.29
N LYS A 268 -26.34 3.43 27.96
CA LYS A 268 -27.37 2.99 27.03
C LYS A 268 -27.29 1.46 26.89
N PHE A 269 -27.76 0.73 27.91
CA PHE A 269 -28.18 -0.64 27.69
C PHE A 269 -29.49 -0.60 26.87
N GLN A 270 -29.40 -1.08 25.63
CA GLN A 270 -30.44 -1.65 24.76
C GLN A 270 -31.92 -1.26 24.97
N ARG A 271 -32.57 -0.93 23.84
CA ARG A 271 -33.72 -1.72 23.39
C ARG A 271 -33.45 -2.21 21.98
#